data_AF-A0A960VVZ0-F1
#
_entry.id   AF-A0A960VVZ0-F1
#
_cell.length_a   1.000
_cell.length_b   1.000
_cell.length_c   1.000
_cell.angle_alpha   90.00
_cell.angle_beta   90.00
_cell.angle_gamma   90.00
#
_symmetry.space_group_name_H-M   'P 1'
#
loop_
_entity.id
_entity.type
_entity.pdbx_description
1 polymer ?
#
loop_
_entity_poly.entity_id
_entity_poly.type
_entity_poly.pdbx_seq_one_letter_code
_entity_poly.pdbx_strand_id
1 'polypeptide(L)'
;MMYKLFIAFTIVQFSVFAETIILRNGKIIKGQVLGHDSDSVKINREDGRVQTIPKSNVYKVVFASNSTEIHKIQLEKEKKRLIQYSHKLKSSNSMKDRYPTGVDREQLIQTITKLEERIGKLEKKISQLRMKISKLKRK
;
A
#
# COMPACT_ATOMS: atom_id res chain seq x y z
N MET A 1 53.31 -17.20 -7.89
CA MET A 1 52.13 -18.03 -7.53
C MET A 1 51.04 -17.25 -6.79
N MET A 2 50.87 -15.92 -7.04
CA MET A 2 49.93 -15.05 -6.30
C MET A 2 48.85 -14.36 -7.16
N TYR A 3 48.84 -14.54 -8.49
CA TYR A 3 47.81 -13.94 -9.36
C TYR A 3 46.58 -14.83 -9.55
N LYS A 4 46.67 -16.12 -9.21
CA LYS A 4 45.54 -17.07 -9.31
C LYS A 4 44.42 -16.80 -8.30
N LEU A 5 44.68 -16.03 -7.24
CA LEU A 5 43.67 -15.65 -6.25
C LEU A 5 42.87 -14.39 -6.63
N PHE A 6 43.30 -13.63 -7.65
CA PHE A 6 42.67 -12.37 -8.04
C PHE A 6 41.61 -12.52 -9.16
N ILE A 7 41.58 -13.67 -9.85
CA ILE A 7 40.64 -13.97 -10.94
C ILE A 7 39.27 -14.45 -10.42
N ALA A 8 39.13 -14.76 -9.13
CA ALA A 8 37.87 -15.21 -8.56
C ALA A 8 36.84 -14.06 -8.29
N PHE A 9 37.22 -12.79 -8.46
CA PHE A 9 36.36 -11.65 -8.12
C PHE A 9 35.60 -11.03 -9.32
N THR A 10 35.73 -11.62 -10.53
CA THR A 10 35.39 -10.92 -11.78
C THR A 10 34.18 -11.46 -12.55
N ILE A 11 33.17 -12.10 -11.91
CA ILE A 11 32.03 -12.69 -12.67
C ILE A 11 30.62 -12.35 -12.12
N VAL A 12 30.45 -11.35 -11.26
CA VAL A 12 29.08 -10.97 -10.83
C VAL A 12 28.82 -9.48 -10.94
N GLN A 13 29.00 -8.94 -12.15
CA GLN A 13 28.41 -7.67 -12.55
C GLN A 13 27.31 -7.93 -13.60
N PHE A 14 26.37 -8.82 -13.28
CA PHE A 14 25.14 -8.89 -14.07
C PHE A 14 24.36 -7.60 -13.84
N SER A 15 24.38 -6.76 -14.86
CA SER A 15 23.66 -5.50 -14.90
C SER A 15 22.16 -5.75 -14.64
N VAL A 16 21.68 -5.35 -13.47
CA VAL A 16 20.27 -5.47 -13.08
C VAL A 16 19.50 -4.32 -13.73
N PHE A 17 19.30 -4.40 -15.05
CA PHE A 17 18.34 -3.53 -15.74
C PHE A 17 16.92 -4.08 -15.53
N ALA A 18 16.35 -3.81 -14.36
CA ALA A 18 14.97 -4.19 -14.06
C ALA A 18 14.00 -3.24 -14.76
N GLU A 19 13.41 -3.66 -15.87
CA GLU A 19 12.31 -2.95 -16.51
C GLU A 19 11.01 -3.23 -15.75
N THR A 20 10.06 -2.29 -15.78
CA THR A 20 8.82 -2.38 -15.02
C THR A 20 7.61 -2.26 -15.93
N ILE A 21 6.81 -3.32 -16.03
CA ILE A 21 5.53 -3.30 -16.75
C ILE A 21 4.40 -2.99 -15.78
N ILE A 22 3.68 -1.91 -16.06
CA ILE A 22 2.45 -1.55 -15.37
C ILE A 22 1.29 -2.08 -16.21
N LEU A 23 0.47 -2.95 -15.62
CA LEU A 23 -0.75 -3.46 -16.23
C LEU A 23 -1.92 -2.49 -16.03
N ARG A 24 -2.96 -2.58 -16.87
CA ARG A 24 -4.17 -1.75 -16.78
C ARG A 24 -4.94 -1.96 -15.47
N ASN A 25 -4.89 -3.16 -14.91
CA ASN A 25 -5.45 -3.48 -13.60
C ASN A 25 -4.61 -2.91 -12.43
N GLY A 26 -3.48 -2.26 -12.71
CA GLY A 26 -2.60 -1.67 -11.71
C GLY A 26 -1.55 -2.62 -11.14
N LYS A 27 -1.55 -3.90 -11.53
CA LYS A 27 -0.48 -4.83 -11.16
C LYS A 27 0.82 -4.40 -11.82
N ILE A 28 1.90 -4.43 -11.04
CA ILE A 28 3.25 -4.11 -11.49
C ILE A 28 4.02 -5.40 -11.61
N ILE A 29 4.66 -5.61 -12.76
CA ILE A 29 5.53 -6.76 -13.00
C ILE A 29 6.92 -6.22 -13.30
N LYS A 30 7.88 -6.61 -12.47
CA LYS A 30 9.30 -6.29 -12.66
C LYS A 30 9.98 -7.41 -13.43
N GLY A 31 10.86 -7.03 -14.34
CA GLY A 31 11.56 -7.98 -15.19
C GLY A 31 12.08 -7.33 -16.45
N GLN A 32 12.98 -8.01 -17.16
CA GLN A 32 13.55 -7.53 -18.42
C GLN A 32 12.60 -7.84 -19.58
N VAL A 33 12.26 -6.87 -20.42
CA VAL A 33 11.55 -7.13 -21.68
C VAL A 33 12.53 -7.82 -22.64
N LEU A 34 12.18 -9.05 -23.02
CA LEU A 34 12.97 -9.84 -23.96
C LEU A 34 12.62 -9.51 -25.41
N GLY A 35 11.39 -9.05 -25.66
CA GLY A 35 10.92 -8.71 -26.99
C GLY A 35 9.44 -8.33 -27.00
N HIS A 36 9.01 -7.71 -28.08
CA HIS A 36 7.60 -7.33 -28.27
C HIS A 36 7.15 -7.59 -29.70
N ASP A 37 5.96 -8.17 -29.84
CA ASP A 37 5.28 -8.40 -31.11
C ASP A 37 4.16 -7.36 -31.28
N SER A 38 3.35 -7.47 -32.35
CA SER A 38 2.18 -6.61 -32.56
C SER A 38 1.22 -6.61 -31.37
N ASP A 39 0.98 -7.80 -30.79
CA ASP A 39 -0.10 -8.02 -29.84
C ASP A 39 0.38 -8.32 -28.41
N SER A 40 1.67 -8.60 -28.21
CA SER A 40 2.19 -9.05 -26.92
C SER A 40 3.59 -8.53 -26.60
N VAL A 41 3.95 -8.62 -25.32
CA VAL A 41 5.28 -8.29 -24.78
C VAL A 41 5.77 -9.49 -23.98
N LYS A 42 6.96 -9.98 -24.30
CA LYS A 42 7.64 -11.06 -23.55
C LYS A 42 8.57 -10.45 -22.52
N ILE A 43 8.43 -10.90 -21.28
CA ILE A 43 9.27 -10.48 -20.17
C ILE A 43 9.92 -11.67 -19.49
N ASN A 44 11.16 -11.49 -19.06
CA ASN A 44 11.81 -12.34 -18.09
C ASN A 44 11.61 -11.71 -16.70
N ARG A 45 10.81 -12.36 -15.86
CA ARG A 45 10.54 -11.89 -14.50
C ARG A 45 11.77 -12.09 -13.60
N GLU A 46 11.78 -11.41 -12.45
CA GLU A 46 12.82 -11.57 -11.42
C GLU A 46 12.97 -13.02 -10.91
N ASP A 47 11.92 -13.85 -11.04
CA ASP A 47 11.92 -15.28 -10.71
C ASP A 47 12.57 -16.16 -11.80
N GLY A 48 13.11 -15.56 -12.87
CA GLY A 48 13.72 -16.24 -14.01
C GLY A 48 12.70 -16.88 -14.97
N ARG A 49 11.40 -16.66 -14.77
CA ARG A 49 10.36 -17.19 -15.65
C ARG A 49 10.05 -16.21 -16.78
N VAL A 50 9.95 -16.75 -17.99
CA VAL A 50 9.47 -16.01 -19.15
C VAL A 50 7.95 -15.96 -19.16
N GLN A 51 7.38 -14.76 -19.19
CA GLN A 51 5.95 -14.54 -19.30
C GLN A 51 5.63 -13.70 -20.54
N THR A 52 4.62 -14.12 -21.29
CA THR A 52 4.06 -13.32 -22.38
C THR A 52 2.81 -12.58 -21.89
N ILE A 53 2.76 -11.26 -22.09
CA ILE A 53 1.66 -10.39 -21.66
C ILE A 53 1.05 -9.72 -22.89
N PRO A 54 -0.27 -9.81 -23.11
CA PRO A 54 -0.91 -9.10 -24.22
C PRO A 54 -0.89 -7.58 -24.00
N LYS A 55 -0.61 -6.81 -25.05
CA LYS A 55 -0.54 -5.33 -25.00
C LYS A 55 -1.86 -4.68 -24.61
N SER A 56 -2.99 -5.35 -24.86
CA SER A 56 -4.31 -4.94 -24.36
C SER A 56 -4.31 -4.79 -22.83
N ASN A 57 -3.54 -5.59 -22.11
CA ASN A 57 -3.44 -5.55 -20.65
C ASN A 57 -2.31 -4.65 -20.15
N VAL A 58 -1.41 -4.18 -21.03
CA VAL A 58 -0.30 -3.30 -20.67
C VAL A 58 -0.78 -1.84 -20.67
N TYR A 59 -0.49 -1.13 -19.58
CA TYR A 59 -0.73 0.30 -19.46
C TYR A 59 0.50 1.11 -19.89
N LYS A 60 1.66 0.81 -19.31
CA LYS A 60 2.94 1.44 -19.65
C LYS A 60 4.10 0.52 -19.31
N VAL A 61 5.14 0.50 -20.14
CA VAL A 61 6.44 -0.09 -19.85
C VAL A 61 7.39 1.03 -19.42
N VAL A 62 8.04 0.87 -18.28
CA VAL A 62 8.99 1.85 -17.74
C VAL A 62 10.37 1.21 -17.66
N PHE A 63 11.30 1.76 -18.43
CA PHE A 63 12.69 1.36 -18.43
C PHE A 63 13.41 2.04 -17.25
N ALA A 64 14.31 1.30 -16.59
CA ALA A 64 14.93 1.66 -15.32
C ALA A 64 15.58 3.06 -15.28
N SER A 65 15.89 3.65 -16.43
CA SER A 65 16.46 4.99 -16.57
C SER A 65 15.56 6.13 -16.06
N ASN A 66 14.24 5.93 -15.92
CA ASN A 66 13.27 7.00 -15.62
C ASN A 66 12.50 6.77 -14.30
N SER A 67 13.19 6.47 -13.19
CA SER A 67 12.58 6.24 -11.86
C SER A 67 11.65 7.39 -11.39
N THR A 68 11.91 8.62 -11.82
CA THR A 68 11.10 9.81 -11.53
C THR A 68 9.72 9.78 -12.21
N GLU A 69 9.58 9.11 -13.36
CA GLU A 69 8.30 8.96 -14.04
C GLU A 69 7.37 7.98 -13.33
N ILE A 70 7.91 6.92 -12.71
CA ILE A 70 7.11 5.95 -11.93
C ILE A 70 6.36 6.67 -10.82
N HIS A 71 7.07 7.53 -10.09
CA HIS A 71 6.51 8.29 -8.98
C HIS A 71 5.48 9.33 -9.46
N LYS A 72 5.76 10.02 -10.57
CA LYS A 72 4.80 10.98 -11.16
C LYS A 72 3.52 10.29 -11.62
N ILE A 73 3.61 9.10 -12.24
CA ILE A 73 2.45 8.34 -12.71
C ILE A 73 1.62 7.80 -11.54
N GLN A 74 2.25 7.35 -10.45
CA GLN A 74 1.56 6.95 -9.24
C GLN A 74 0.80 8.12 -8.61
N LEU A 75 1.46 9.27 -8.45
CA LEU A 75 0.84 10.50 -7.94
C LEU A 75 -0.32 10.98 -8.81
N GLU A 76 -0.21 10.93 -10.14
CA GLU A 76 -1.31 11.31 -11.03
C GLU A 76 -2.49 10.35 -10.95
N LYS A 77 -2.25 9.04 -10.87
CA LYS A 77 -3.33 8.05 -10.69
C LYS A 77 -4.02 8.22 -9.35
N GLU A 78 -3.27 8.48 -8.29
CA GLU A 78 -3.82 8.71 -6.96
C GLU A 78 -4.64 10.00 -6.90
N LYS A 79 -4.13 11.10 -7.48
CA LYS A 79 -4.88 12.35 -7.64
C LYS A 79 -6.16 12.15 -8.44
N LYS A 80 -6.13 11.42 -9.56
CA LYS A 80 -7.33 11.12 -10.36
C LYS A 80 -8.34 10.26 -9.58
N ARG A 81 -7.89 9.28 -8.79
CA ARG A 81 -8.75 8.50 -7.89
C ARG A 81 -9.37 9.37 -6.80
N LEU A 82 -8.61 10.28 -6.20
CA LEU A 82 -9.10 11.21 -5.17
C LEU A 82 -10.10 12.23 -5.76
N ILE A 83 -9.87 12.70 -6.98
CA ILE A 83 -10.81 13.59 -7.69
C ILE A 83 -12.10 12.82 -8.03
N GLN A 84 -12.00 11.58 -8.52
CA GLN A 84 -13.19 10.75 -8.75
C GLN A 84 -13.93 10.42 -7.45
N TYR A 85 -13.20 10.12 -6.37
CA TYR A 85 -13.78 9.85 -5.05
C TYR A 85 -14.45 11.09 -4.45
N SER A 86 -13.83 12.26 -4.58
CA SER A 86 -14.42 13.53 -4.13
C SER A 86 -15.60 13.96 -5.00
N HIS A 87 -15.57 13.71 -6.30
CA HIS A 87 -16.72 13.94 -7.19
C HIS A 87 -17.87 12.97 -6.89
N LYS A 88 -17.55 11.72 -6.54
CA LYS A 88 -18.53 10.72 -6.07
C LYS A 88 -19.11 11.09 -4.70
N LEU A 89 -18.31 11.63 -3.79
CA LEU A 89 -18.76 12.17 -2.51
C LEU A 89 -19.61 13.44 -2.68
N LYS A 90 -19.26 14.33 -3.61
CA LYS A 90 -20.05 15.55 -3.90
C LYS A 90 -21.39 15.22 -4.55
N SER A 91 -21.42 14.30 -5.51
CA SER A 91 -22.67 13.80 -6.10
C SER A 91 -23.49 12.96 -5.11
N SER A 92 -22.85 12.26 -4.17
CA SER A 92 -23.53 11.59 -3.06
C SER A 92 -24.01 12.57 -1.96
N ASN A 93 -23.39 13.74 -1.81
CA ASN A 93 -23.86 14.82 -0.93
C ASN A 93 -25.02 15.63 -1.54
N SER A 94 -25.32 15.47 -2.83
CA SER A 94 -26.62 15.83 -3.42
C SER A 94 -27.72 14.82 -3.08
N MET A 95 -27.38 13.76 -2.34
CA MET A 95 -28.28 12.70 -1.86
C MET A 95 -28.25 12.66 -0.32
N LYS A 96 -28.23 13.84 0.33
CA LYS A 96 -28.24 14.02 1.79
C LYS A 96 -29.62 13.80 2.42
N ASP A 97 -30.40 12.84 1.89
CA ASP A 97 -31.69 12.39 2.41
C ASP A 97 -31.77 10.85 2.58
N ARG A 98 -30.63 10.16 2.70
CA ARG A 98 -30.63 8.74 3.10
C ARG A 98 -29.53 8.42 4.11
N TYR A 99 -29.79 8.79 5.36
CA TYR A 99 -29.30 7.97 6.47
C TYR A 99 -29.91 6.56 6.34
N PRO A 100 -29.16 5.46 6.56
CA PRO A 100 -29.78 4.18 6.81
C PRO A 100 -30.48 4.26 8.18
N THR A 101 -31.78 4.51 8.13
CA THR A 101 -32.73 4.32 9.23
C THR A 101 -32.70 2.85 9.62
N GLY A 102 -32.11 2.50 10.75
CA GLY A 102 -32.03 1.10 11.18
C GLY A 102 -31.14 0.82 12.39
N VAL A 103 -30.36 1.78 12.87
CA VAL A 103 -29.75 1.73 14.20
C VAL A 103 -30.26 2.92 14.99
N ASP A 104 -30.98 2.61 16.06
CA ASP A 104 -31.61 3.56 16.97
C ASP A 104 -30.53 4.49 17.54
N ARG A 105 -30.51 5.75 17.09
CA ARG A 105 -29.47 6.73 17.48
C ARG A 105 -29.40 6.87 19.00
N GLU A 106 -30.51 6.66 19.68
CA GLU A 106 -30.60 6.64 21.13
C GLU A 106 -29.79 5.49 21.75
N GLN A 107 -29.83 4.29 21.17
CA GLN A 107 -29.03 3.15 21.65
C GLN A 107 -27.53 3.39 21.48
N LEU A 108 -27.13 4.07 20.40
CA LEU A 108 -25.74 4.45 20.18
C LEU A 108 -25.28 5.46 21.23
N ILE A 109 -26.09 6.50 21.47
CA ILE A 109 -25.82 7.51 22.50
C ILE A 109 -25.74 6.86 23.89
N GLN A 110 -26.69 5.98 24.23
CA GLN A 110 -26.68 5.26 25.50
C GLN A 110 -25.45 4.36 25.66
N THR A 111 -24.99 3.73 24.58
CA THR A 111 -23.81 2.87 24.61
C THR A 111 -22.54 3.70 24.83
N ILE A 112 -22.43 4.86 24.17
CA ILE A 112 -21.32 5.80 24.37
C ILE A 112 -21.30 6.28 25.83
N THR A 113 -22.43 6.72 26.37
CA THR A 113 -22.52 7.18 27.77
C THR A 113 -22.15 6.08 28.77
N LYS A 114 -22.61 4.83 28.55
CA LYS A 114 -22.25 3.68 29.41
C LYS A 114 -20.75 3.36 29.34
N LEU A 115 -20.13 3.50 28.17
CA LEU A 115 -18.69 3.29 28.02
C LEU A 115 -17.87 4.38 28.74
N GLU A 116 -18.29 5.64 28.64
CA GLU A 116 -17.67 6.76 29.34
C GLU A 116 -17.69 6.57 30.87
N GLU A 117 -18.82 6.12 31.42
CA GLU A 117 -18.93 5.85 32.86
C GLU A 117 -17.99 4.70 33.30
N ARG A 118 -17.89 3.63 32.48
CA ARG A 118 -16.98 2.51 32.76
C ARG A 118 -15.51 2.94 32.74
N ILE A 119 -15.13 3.81 31.80
CA ILE A 119 -13.78 4.37 31.72
C ILE A 119 -13.47 5.14 33.01
N GLY A 120 -14.36 6.04 33.45
CA GLY A 120 -14.16 6.79 34.69
C GLY A 120 -14.02 5.89 35.95
N LYS A 121 -14.78 4.78 36.02
CA LYS A 121 -14.63 3.80 37.12
C LYS A 121 -13.28 3.08 37.08
N LEU A 122 -12.79 2.72 35.89
CA LEU A 122 -11.49 2.07 35.71
C LEU A 122 -10.35 3.03 36.08
N GLU A 123 -10.43 4.29 35.69
CA GLU A 123 -9.44 5.31 36.05
C GLU A 123 -9.32 5.49 37.57
N LYS A 124 -10.45 5.55 38.28
CA LYS A 124 -10.47 5.59 39.76
C LYS A 124 -9.79 4.36 40.38
N LYS A 125 -10.06 3.16 39.87
CA LYS A 125 -9.41 1.92 40.34
C LYS A 125 -7.90 1.94 40.09
N ILE A 126 -7.46 2.38 38.91
CA ILE A 126 -6.04 2.50 38.57
C ILE A 126 -5.36 3.47 39.54
N SER A 127 -6.00 4.61 39.85
CA SER A 127 -5.47 5.59 40.81
C SER A 127 -5.32 4.99 42.22
N GLN A 128 -6.34 4.27 42.72
CA GLN A 128 -6.27 3.59 44.01
C GLN A 128 -5.18 2.52 44.07
N LEU A 129 -5.02 1.72 43.01
CA LEU A 129 -3.96 0.71 42.92
C LEU A 129 -2.57 1.35 42.92
N ARG A 130 -2.38 2.45 42.18
CA ARG A 130 -1.12 3.21 42.20
C ARG A 130 -0.78 3.69 43.60
N MET A 131 -1.76 4.20 44.36
CA MET A 131 -1.55 4.61 45.76
C MET A 131 -1.22 3.43 46.70
N LYS A 132 -1.85 2.26 46.50
CA LYS A 132 -1.52 1.07 47.30
C LYS A 132 -0.11 0.58 47.02
N ILE A 133 0.29 0.54 45.75
CA ILE A 133 1.65 0.17 45.34
C ILE A 133 2.68 1.15 45.94
N SER A 134 2.40 2.45 45.93
CA SER A 134 3.32 3.43 46.53
C SER A 134 3.46 3.27 48.05
N LYS A 135 2.40 2.85 48.75
CA LYS A 135 2.45 2.57 50.19
C LYS A 135 3.23 1.29 50.50
N LEU A 136 3.07 0.26 49.68
CA LEU A 136 3.79 -1.01 49.82
C LEU A 136 5.29 -0.87 49.51
N LYS A 137 5.68 -0.02 48.54
CA LYS A 137 7.09 0.26 48.24
C LYS A 137 7.84 1.05 49.33
N ARG A 138 7.13 1.64 50.30
CA ARG A 138 7.72 2.43 51.40
C ARG A 138 7.90 1.64 52.70
N LYS A 139 7.40 0.40 52.75
CA LYS A 139 7.70 -0.57 53.81
C LYS A 139 8.81 -1.50 53.35
#